data_AF-A0A328PUF0-F1
#
_entry.id   AF-A0A328PUF0-F1
#
_cell.length_a   1.000
_cell.length_b   1.000
_cell.length_c   1.000
_cell.angle_alpha   90.00
_cell.angle_beta   90.00
_cell.angle_gamma   90.00
#
_symmetry.space_group_name_H-M   'P 1'
#
loop_
_entity.id
_entity.type
_entity.pdbx_description
1 polymer ?
#
loop_
_entity_poly.entity_id
_entity_poly.type
_entity_poly.pdbx_seq_one_letter_code
_entity_poly.pdbx_strand_id
1 'polypeptide(L)'
;MKLISLIGARPQIIKEAILNQELEKEGIEEILVHSGQHYDFNMSDVFFKVLNIKKASYNLEIGSGTHAEMTGKTMIEFEKVVLKERP
;
A
#
# COMPACT_ATOMS: atom_id res chain seq x y z
N MET A 1 17.39 -6.61 -2.87
CA MET A 1 16.74 -5.51 -3.63
C MET A 1 15.55 -5.05 -2.81
N LYS A 2 15.31 -3.74 -2.72
CA LYS A 2 14.19 -3.18 -1.98
C LYS A 2 13.14 -2.70 -2.99
N LEU A 3 11.87 -2.98 -2.74
CA LEU A 3 10.76 -2.63 -3.63
C LEU A 3 9.67 -1.92 -2.83
N ILE A 4 9.07 -0.86 -3.38
CA ILE A 4 7.92 -0.20 -2.75
C ILE A 4 6.67 -0.46 -3.59
N SER A 5 5.65 -1.05 -2.97
CA SER A 5 4.33 -1.27 -3.55
C SER A 5 3.35 -0.26 -2.96
N LEU A 6 2.74 0.59 -3.79
CA LEU A 6 1.71 1.54 -3.37
C LEU A 6 0.33 1.04 -3.82
N ILE A 7 -0.55 0.78 -2.84
CA ILE A 7 -1.92 0.33 -3.06
C ILE A 7 -2.92 1.26 -2.37
N GLY A 8 -4.19 1.22 -2.78
CA GLY A 8 -5.25 1.92 -2.06
C GLY A 8 -6.68 1.55 -2.44
N ALA A 9 -6.91 0.93 -3.60
CA ALA A 9 -8.24 0.40 -3.96
C ALA A 9 -8.33 -1.10 -3.67
N ARG A 10 -9.53 -1.60 -3.35
CA ARG A 10 -9.78 -3.02 -3.08
C ARG A 10 -9.24 -3.98 -4.16
N PRO A 11 -9.39 -3.71 -5.48
CA PRO A 11 -8.82 -4.57 -6.51
C PRO A 11 -7.28 -4.68 -6.46
N GLN A 12 -6.60 -3.66 -5.93
CA GLN A 12 -5.15 -3.68 -5.76
C GLN A 12 -4.75 -4.58 -4.59
N ILE A 13 -5.47 -4.54 -3.46
CA ILE A 13 -5.23 -5.43 -2.30
C ILE A 13 -5.30 -6.91 -2.74
N ILE A 14 -6.30 -7.26 -3.56
CA ILE A 14 -6.45 -8.65 -4.04
C ILE A 14 -5.26 -9.08 -4.90
N LYS A 15 -4.76 -8.21 -5.78
CA LYS A 15 -3.60 -8.49 -6.64
C LYS A 15 -2.30 -8.54 -5.83
N GLU A 16 -2.19 -7.67 -4.83
CA GLU A 16 -1.04 -7.59 -3.93
C GLU A 16 -0.80 -8.91 -3.19
N ALA A 17 -1.85 -9.65 -2.83
CA ALA A 17 -1.71 -10.95 -2.19
C ALA A 17 -0.84 -11.93 -2.97
N ILE A 18 -0.98 -11.92 -4.30
CA ILE A 18 -0.24 -12.83 -5.19
C ILE A 18 1.19 -12.32 -5.36
N LEU A 19 1.37 -11.02 -5.56
CA LEU A 19 2.68 -10.40 -5.74
C LEU A 19 3.55 -10.55 -4.48
N ASN A 20 2.98 -10.26 -3.30
CA ASN A 20 3.67 -10.32 -2.03
C ASN A 20 4.26 -11.71 -1.75
N GLN A 21 3.50 -12.78 -2.03
CA GLN A 21 3.97 -14.16 -1.88
C GLN A 21 5.13 -14.49 -2.82
N GLU A 22 5.12 -13.97 -4.04
CA GLU A 22 6.17 -14.24 -5.01
C GLU A 22 7.46 -13.46 -4.68
N LEU A 23 7.31 -12.20 -4.27
CA LEU A 23 8.45 -11.38 -3.84
C LEU A 23 9.14 -11.98 -2.61
N GLU A 24 8.39 -12.56 -1.67
CA GLU A 24 8.94 -13.25 -0.51
C GLU A 24 9.78 -14.48 -0.92
N LYS A 25 9.30 -15.29 -1.87
CA LYS A 25 10.07 -16.45 -2.39
C LYS A 25 11.37 -16.04 -3.06
N GLU A 26 11.37 -14.93 -3.79
CA GLU A 26 12.55 -14.37 -4.45
C GLU A 26 13.48 -13.62 -3.47
N GLY A 27 13.13 -13.53 -2.18
CA GLY A 27 13.93 -12.82 -1.17
C GLY A 27 13.99 -11.32 -1.38
N ILE A 28 12.97 -10.73 -2.03
CA ILE A 28 12.87 -9.30 -2.27
C ILE A 28 12.18 -8.64 -1.06
N GLU A 29 12.87 -7.67 -0.46
CA GLU A 29 12.29 -6.88 0.63
C GLU A 29 11.30 -5.87 0.05
N GLU A 30 10.02 -6.18 0.15
CA GLU A 30 8.96 -5.26 -0.24
C GLU A 30 8.48 -4.43 0.95
N ILE A 31 8.32 -3.14 0.72
CA ILE A 31 7.72 -2.16 1.63
C ILE A 31 6.34 -1.82 1.07
N LEU A 32 5.31 -2.29 1.77
CA LEU A 32 3.94 -2.10 1.33
C LEU A 32 3.38 -0.79 1.90
N VAL A 33 2.94 0.10 1.02
CA VAL A 33 2.35 1.39 1.36
C VAL A 33 0.88 1.38 0.96
N HIS A 34 0.00 1.69 1.92
CA HIS A 34 -1.42 1.88 1.67
C HIS A 34 -1.72 3.39 1.61
N SER A 35 -2.39 3.88 0.57
CA SER A 35 -2.66 5.32 0.45
C SER A 35 -3.76 5.81 1.41
N GLY A 36 -4.62 4.91 1.91
CA GLY A 36 -5.69 5.29 2.83
C GLY A 36 -6.89 5.96 2.14
N GLN A 37 -6.92 5.98 0.80
CA GLN A 37 -8.13 6.26 0.04
C GLN A 37 -9.14 5.13 0.25
N HIS A 38 -10.42 5.44 0.45
CA HIS A 38 -11.49 4.45 0.69
C HIS A 38 -11.29 3.54 1.93
N TYR A 39 -10.68 4.07 3.00
CA TYR A 39 -10.41 3.27 4.19
C TYR A 39 -11.66 3.13 5.07
N ASP A 40 -12.41 2.06 4.86
CA ASP A 40 -13.18 1.45 5.93
C ASP A 40 -12.28 0.39 6.57
N PHE A 41 -11.64 0.77 7.68
CA PHE A 41 -10.66 -0.03 8.45
C PHE A 41 -11.14 -1.47 8.66
N ASN A 42 -12.45 -1.65 8.83
CA ASN A 42 -13.09 -2.94 9.05
C ASN A 42 -13.09 -3.86 7.82
N MET A 43 -13.09 -3.33 6.59
CA MET A 43 -13.09 -4.16 5.38
C MET A 43 -11.68 -4.54 4.93
N SER A 44 -10.73 -3.60 4.94
CA SER A 44 -9.38 -3.85 4.42
C SER A 44 -8.63 -4.88 5.27
N ASP A 45 -8.69 -4.77 6.60
CA ASP A 45 -7.98 -5.67 7.52
C ASP A 45 -8.42 -7.13 7.40
N VAL A 46 -9.70 -7.37 7.07
CA VAL A 46 -10.21 -8.71 6.81
C VAL A 46 -9.54 -9.30 5.57
N PHE A 47 -9.34 -8.52 4.49
CA PHE A 47 -8.64 -9.01 3.30
C PHE A 47 -7.17 -9.30 3.58
N PHE A 48 -6.46 -8.43 4.31
CA PHE A 48 -5.07 -8.70 4.68
C PHE A 48 -4.95 -10.03 5.45
N LYS A 49 -5.86 -10.29 6.39
CA LYS A 49 -5.88 -11.52 7.17
C LYS A 49 -6.28 -12.75 6.34
N VAL A 50 -7.35 -12.66 5.53
CA VAL A 50 -7.88 -13.78 4.74
C VAL A 50 -6.93 -14.18 3.61
N LEU A 51 -6.31 -13.19 2.96
CA LEU A 51 -5.39 -13.41 1.84
C LEU A 51 -3.93 -13.60 2.30
N ASN A 52 -3.69 -13.61 3.61
CA ASN A 52 -2.36 -13.73 4.22
C ASN A 52 -1.34 -12.73 3.64
N ILE A 53 -1.79 -11.49 3.44
CA ILE A 53 -0.93 -10.40 2.99
C ILE A 53 -0.30 -9.78 4.23
N LYS A 54 0.99 -9.45 4.15
CA LYS A 54 1.63 -8.65 5.20
C LYS A 54 0.87 -7.33 5.43
N LYS A 55 0.88 -6.84 6.67
CA LYS A 55 0.37 -5.49 6.95
C LYS A 55 1.21 -4.46 6.20
N ALA A 56 0.56 -3.39 5.76
CA ALA A 56 1.26 -2.25 5.18
C ALA A 56 2.26 -1.67 6.19
N SER A 57 3.49 -1.43 5.73
CA SER A 57 4.55 -0.74 6.45
C SER A 57 4.17 0.72 6.73
N TYR A 58 3.38 1.31 5.83
CA TYR A 58 2.92 2.70 5.91
C TYR A 58 1.46 2.81 5.48
N ASN A 59 0.69 3.65 6.19
CA ASN A 59 -0.62 4.13 5.74
C ASN A 59 -0.53 5.65 5.59
N LEU A 60 -0.83 6.18 4.39
CA LEU A 60 -0.69 7.62 4.09
C LEU A 60 -1.91 8.45 4.53
N GLU A 61 -3.00 7.80 4.95
CA GLU A 61 -4.20 8.46 5.51
C GLU A 61 -4.77 9.59 4.61
N ILE A 62 -4.69 9.45 3.28
CA ILE A 62 -5.08 10.48 2.31
C ILE A 62 -6.56 10.86 2.41
N GLY A 63 -7.41 9.89 2.78
CA GLY A 63 -8.85 10.08 2.95
C GLY A 63 -9.58 10.31 1.61
N SER A 64 -10.69 11.03 1.68
CA SER A 64 -11.53 11.37 0.52
C SER A 64 -11.34 12.84 0.10
N GLY A 65 -11.62 13.14 -1.16
CA GLY A 65 -11.60 14.49 -1.71
C GLY A 65 -11.90 14.49 -3.20
N THR A 66 -11.73 15.64 -3.85
CA THR A 66 -11.69 15.70 -5.31
C THR A 66 -10.51 14.89 -5.84
N HIS A 67 -10.56 14.52 -7.12
CA HIS A 67 -9.46 13.81 -7.77
C HIS A 67 -8.12 14.54 -7.58
N ALA A 68 -8.09 15.85 -7.79
CA ALA A 68 -6.88 16.66 -7.67
C ALA A 68 -6.31 16.66 -6.25
N GLU A 69 -7.16 16.78 -5.22
CA GLU A 69 -6.73 16.75 -3.83
C GLU A 69 -6.12 15.40 -3.45
N MET A 70 -6.77 14.29 -3.82
CA MET A 70 -6.26 12.96 -3.52
C MET A 70 -4.94 12.68 -4.25
N THR A 71 -4.84 13.06 -5.53
CA THR A 71 -3.59 12.93 -6.30
C THR A 71 -2.46 13.73 -5.66
N GLY A 72 -2.68 15.01 -5.36
CA GLY A 72 -1.66 15.88 -4.80
C GLY A 72 -1.16 15.40 -3.43
N LYS A 73 -2.09 15.06 -2.53
CA LYS A 73 -1.73 14.51 -1.21
C LYS A 73 -0.98 13.19 -1.34
N THR A 74 -1.41 12.29 -2.23
CA THR A 74 -0.74 11.00 -2.44
C THR A 74 0.70 11.21 -2.90
N MET A 75 0.94 12.11 -3.85
CA MET A 75 2.29 12.43 -4.32
C MET A 75 3.18 12.92 -3.18
N ILE A 76 2.71 13.89 -2.39
CA ILE A 76 3.47 14.50 -1.29
C ILE A 76 3.81 13.47 -0.20
N GLU A 77 2.83 12.70 0.27
CA GLU A 77 3.05 11.75 1.36
C GLU A 77 3.84 10.53 0.91
N PHE A 78 3.63 10.06 -0.33
CA PHE A 78 4.39 8.95 -0.89
C PHE A 78 5.87 9.30 -1.09
N GLU A 79 6.18 10.53 -1.54
CA GLU A 79 7.56 10.99 -1.71
C GLU A 79 8.35 10.93 -0.40
N LYS A 80 7.73 11.28 0.75
CA LYS A 80 8.38 11.16 2.07
C LYS A 80 8.80 9.72 2.37
N VAL A 81 7.97 8.74 2.00
CA VAL A 81 8.30 7.31 2.18
C VAL A 81 9.45 6.91 1.27
N VAL A 82 9.40 7.27 -0.01
CA VAL A 82 10.46 6.96 -1.00
C VAL A 82 11.81 7.53 -0.56
N LEU A 83 11.85 8.79 -0.12
CA LEU A 83 13.08 9.45 0.34
C LEU A 83 13.66 8.81 1.60
N LYS A 84 12.80 8.31 2.49
CA LYS A 84 13.20 7.60 3.71
C LYS A 84 13.74 6.21 3.40
N GLU A 85 13.04 5.46 2.56
CA GLU A 85 13.30 4.04 2.36
C GLU A 85 14.37 3.75 1.31
N ARG A 86 14.55 4.67 0.36
CA ARG A 86 15.55 4.59 -0.73
C ARG A 86 15.57 3.19 -1.37
N PRO A 87 14.43 2.76 -1.93
CA PRO A 87 14.30 1.42 -2.51
C PRO A 87 15.23 1.19 -3.70
#